data_AF-A0A357IQL1-F1
#
_entry.id   AF-A0A357IQL1-F1
#
_cell.length_a   1.000
_cell.length_b   1.000
_cell.length_c   1.000
_cell.angle_alpha   90.00
_cell.angle_beta   90.00
_cell.angle_gamma   90.00
#
_symmetry.space_group_name_H-M   'P 1'
#
loop_
_entity.id
_entity.type
_entity.pdbx_description
1 polymer ?
#
loop_
_entity_poly.entity_id
_entity_poly.type
_entity_poly.pdbx_seq_one_letter_code
_entity_poly.pdbx_strand_id
1 'polypeptide(L)'
;MHTLILMAGIPGSGKSTWCRKYQQEHPNVFIVDTDETRKKITGSYLIFPEHMETIFDAMIEETNSLFQRYKGKECTVIEDSIFLDDYRREYYM
;
A
#
# COMPACT_ATOMS: atom_id res chain seq x y z
N MET A 1 6.39 -17.77 1.11
CA MET A 1 6.53 -16.78 2.20
C MET A 1 5.98 -15.47 1.65
N HIS A 2 5.17 -14.77 2.42
CA HIS A 2 4.61 -13.47 2.04
C HIS A 2 5.21 -12.40 2.94
N THR A 3 5.49 -11.24 2.36
CA THR A 3 6.09 -10.10 3.05
C THR A 3 5.20 -8.89 2.84
N LEU A 4 4.83 -8.21 3.91
CA LEU A 4 4.18 -6.90 3.87
C LEU A 4 5.18 -5.85 4.33
N ILE A 5 5.38 -4.81 3.52
CA ILE A 5 6.22 -3.65 3.85
C ILE A 5 5.31 -2.44 3.99
N LEU A 6 5.19 -1.91 5.20
CA LEU A 6 4.43 -0.69 5.47
C LEU A 6 5.36 0.52 5.40
N MET A 7 5.12 1.42 4.46
CA MET A 7 5.89 2.65 4.36
C MET A 7 5.21 3.76 5.15
N ALA A 8 5.97 4.40 6.03
CA ALA A 8 5.52 5.54 6.81
C ALA A 8 6.48 6.72 6.65
N GLY A 9 5.95 7.93 6.50
CA GLY A 9 6.75 9.14 6.44
C GLY A 9 6.10 10.26 5.65
N ILE A 10 6.57 11.49 5.87
CA ILE A 10 6.02 12.70 5.27
C ILE A 10 6.11 12.72 3.73
N PRO A 11 5.27 13.50 3.03
CA PRO A 11 5.44 13.76 1.61
C PRO A 11 6.83 14.33 1.30
N GLY A 12 7.41 13.94 0.17
CA GLY A 12 8.75 14.38 -0.22
C GLY A 12 9.92 13.65 0.47
N SER A 13 9.67 12.69 1.38
CA SER A 13 10.74 11.93 2.05
C SER A 13 11.41 10.85 1.19
N GLY A 14 10.94 10.63 -0.05
CA GLY A 14 11.51 9.66 -0.98
C GLY A 14 10.94 8.23 -0.91
N LYS A 15 9.86 7.98 -0.14
CA LYS A 15 9.21 6.66 -0.03
C LYS A 15 8.93 6.02 -1.39
N SER A 16 8.14 6.70 -2.23
CA SER A 16 7.75 6.15 -3.53
C SER A 16 8.95 5.94 -4.48
N THR A 17 10.04 6.70 -4.31
CA THR A 17 11.31 6.44 -5.05
C THR A 17 11.94 5.13 -4.59
N TRP A 18 12.00 4.91 -3.28
CA TRP A 18 12.49 3.66 -2.71
C TRP A 18 11.61 2.46 -3.10
N CYS A 19 10.28 2.58 -3.02
CA CYS A 19 9.34 1.51 -3.38
C CYS A 19 9.55 1.05 -4.83
N ARG A 20 9.66 2.00 -5.77
CA ARG A 20 9.90 1.69 -7.20
C ARG A 20 11.24 1.00 -7.42
N LYS A 21 12.30 1.46 -6.74
CA LYS A 21 13.62 0.82 -6.81
C LYS A 21 13.56 -0.61 -6.28
N TYR A 22 12.95 -0.81 -5.10
CA TYR A 22 12.78 -2.13 -4.51
C TYR A 22 12.00 -3.07 -5.43
N GLN A 23 10.91 -2.60 -6.03
CA GLN A 23 10.13 -3.37 -7.00
C GLN A 23 10.93 -3.78 -8.24
N GLN A 24 11.86 -2.96 -8.70
CA GLN A 24 12.72 -3.29 -9.84
C GLN A 24 13.81 -4.31 -9.48
N GLU A 25 14.29 -4.29 -8.24
CA GLU A 25 15.39 -5.12 -7.76
C GLU A 25 14.94 -6.51 -7.25
N HIS A 26 13.64 -6.68 -6.96
CA HIS A 26 13.09 -7.91 -6.38
C HIS A 26 11.90 -8.45 -7.20
N PRO A 27 11.77 -9.79 -7.35
CA PRO A 27 10.65 -10.38 -8.07
C PRO A 27 9.35 -10.34 -7.25
N ASN A 28 8.20 -10.37 -7.94
CA ASN A 28 6.86 -10.46 -7.33
C ASN A 28 6.58 -9.42 -6.23
N VAL A 29 7.06 -8.20 -6.46
CA VAL A 29 6.78 -7.04 -5.61
C VAL A 29 5.63 -6.23 -6.20
N PHE A 30 4.63 -5.94 -5.37
CA PHE A 30 3.49 -5.11 -5.73
C PHE A 30 3.44 -3.88 -4.83
N ILE A 31 3.11 -2.73 -5.39
CA ILE A 31 2.94 -1.49 -4.64
C ILE A 31 1.45 -1.19 -4.62
N VAL A 32 0.91 -1.02 -3.42
CA VAL A 32 -0.47 -0.62 -3.17
C VAL A 32 -0.38 0.73 -2.45
N ASP A 33 -0.69 1.82 -3.13
CA ASP A 33 -0.59 3.16 -2.54
C ASP A 33 -1.95 3.83 -2.37
N THR A 34 -2.04 4.71 -1.37
CA THR A 34 -3.29 5.39 -1.01
C THR A 34 -3.80 6.30 -2.13
N ASP A 35 -2.94 6.94 -2.92
CA ASP A 35 -3.36 7.88 -3.95
C ASP A 35 -3.97 7.17 -5.17
N GLU A 36 -3.34 6.10 -5.65
CA GLU A 36 -3.90 5.26 -6.72
C GLU A 36 -5.17 4.56 -6.26
N THR A 37 -5.21 4.05 -5.02
CA THR A 37 -6.43 3.42 -4.48
C THR A 37 -7.57 4.43 -4.37
N ARG A 38 -7.28 5.64 -3.91
CA ARG A 38 -8.24 6.74 -3.86
C ARG A 38 -8.75 7.10 -5.25
N LYS A 39 -7.88 7.24 -6.25
CA LYS A 39 -8.30 7.48 -7.63
C LYS A 39 -9.16 6.35 -8.20
N LYS A 40 -8.84 5.09 -7.92
CA LYS A 40 -9.65 3.94 -8.37
C LYS A 40 -11.08 4.03 -7.83
N ILE A 41 -11.25 4.45 -6.57
CA ILE A 41 -12.55 4.51 -5.89
C ILE A 41 -13.32 5.78 -6.25
N THR A 42 -12.67 6.95 -6.24
CA THR A 42 -13.35 8.24 -6.40
C THR A 42 -13.33 8.76 -7.85
N GLY A 43 -12.53 8.14 -8.72
CA GLY A 43 -12.25 8.62 -10.08
C GLY A 43 -11.25 9.79 -10.15
N SER A 44 -10.72 10.28 -9.02
CA SER A 44 -9.85 11.47 -9.01
C SER A 44 -8.86 11.50 -7.84
N TYR A 45 -7.63 11.96 -8.09
CA TYR A 45 -6.64 12.24 -7.04
C TYR A 45 -6.97 13.50 -6.21
N LEU A 46 -7.98 14.29 -6.60
CA LEU A 46 -8.35 15.52 -5.91
C LEU A 46 -9.49 15.32 -4.92
N ILE A 47 -10.16 14.17 -4.96
CA ILE A 47 -11.28 13.86 -4.07
C ILE A 47 -10.75 13.08 -2.89
N PHE A 48 -10.96 13.61 -1.69
CA PHE A 48 -10.68 12.93 -0.43
C PHE A 48 -12.01 12.55 0.22
N PRO A 49 -12.28 11.25 0.40
CA PRO A 49 -13.46 10.80 1.15
C PRO A 49 -13.47 11.38 2.56
N GLU A 50 -14.67 11.59 3.10
CA GLU A 50 -14.84 11.99 4.51
C GLU A 50 -14.23 10.95 5.46
N HIS A 51 -14.31 9.67 5.08
CA HIS A 51 -13.77 8.52 5.80
C HIS A 51 -12.67 7.84 4.99
N MET A 52 -11.42 8.17 5.29
CA MET A 52 -10.24 7.58 4.64
C MET A 52 -10.10 6.07 4.92
N GLU A 53 -10.79 5.56 5.95
CA GLU A 53 -10.95 4.13 6.25
C GLU A 53 -11.32 3.33 5.01
N THR A 54 -12.24 3.83 4.18
CA THR A 54 -12.69 3.16 2.95
C THR A 54 -11.53 2.91 1.98
N ILE A 55 -10.57 3.84 1.91
CA ILE A 55 -9.39 3.68 1.05
C ILE A 55 -8.45 2.65 1.65
N PHE A 56 -8.24 2.68 2.97
CA PHE A 56 -7.36 1.73 3.66
C PHE A 56 -7.90 0.29 3.63
N ASP A 57 -9.21 0.11 3.83
CA ASP A 57 -9.87 -1.19 3.72
C ASP A 57 -9.71 -1.76 2.31
N ALA A 58 -9.85 -0.92 1.27
CA ALA A 58 -9.60 -1.33 -0.11
C ALA A 58 -8.12 -1.69 -0.37
N MET A 59 -7.17 -1.01 0.28
CA MET A 59 -5.76 -1.40 0.22
C MET A 59 -5.55 -2.78 0.85
N ILE A 60 -6.16 -3.06 2.00
CA ILE A 60 -6.11 -4.36 2.68
C ILE A 60 -6.70 -5.47 1.79
N GLU A 61 -7.85 -5.23 1.17
CA GLU A 61 -8.51 -6.18 0.27
C GLU A 61 -7.62 -6.51 -0.95
N GLU A 62 -6.99 -5.50 -1.54
CA GLU A 62 -6.05 -5.68 -2.66
C GLU A 62 -4.80 -6.46 -2.22
N THR A 63 -4.20 -6.11 -1.08
CA THR A 63 -3.06 -6.82 -0.48
C THR A 63 -3.39 -8.29 -0.24
N ASN A 64 -4.54 -8.60 0.36
CA ASN A 64 -4.99 -9.97 0.61
C ASN A 64 -5.24 -10.74 -0.70
N SER A 65 -5.83 -10.08 -1.69
CA SER A 65 -6.06 -10.66 -3.02
C SER A 65 -4.75 -11.02 -3.72
N LEU A 66 -3.73 -10.16 -3.61
CA LEU A 66 -2.39 -10.40 -4.13
C LEU A 66 -1.71 -11.59 -3.43
N PHE A 67 -1.74 -11.64 -2.09
CA PHE A 67 -1.18 -12.78 -1.36
C PHE A 67 -1.87 -14.10 -1.70
N GLN A 68 -3.19 -14.09 -1.86
CA GLN A 68 -3.93 -15.28 -2.28
C GLN A 68 -3.58 -15.69 -3.72
N ARG A 69 -3.45 -14.74 -4.65
CA ARG A 69 -3.03 -15.00 -6.04
C ARG A 69 -1.63 -15.60 -6.13
N TYR A 70 -0.74 -15.21 -5.22
CA TYR A 70 0.64 -15.70 -5.13
C TYR A 70 0.83 -16.75 -4.03
N LYS A 71 -0.24 -17.45 -3.63
CA LYS A 71 -0.15 -18.53 -2.65
C LYS A 71 0.82 -19.61 -3.12
N GLY A 72 1.73 -20.01 -2.24
CA GLY A 72 2.79 -20.98 -2.54
C GLY A 72 3.99 -20.41 -3.32
N LYS A 73 4.00 -19.10 -3.61
CA LYS A 73 5.14 -18.38 -4.19
C LYS A 73 5.62 -17.28 -3.24
N GLU A 74 6.82 -16.77 -3.49
CA GLU A 74 7.29 -15.55 -2.85
C GLU A 74 6.53 -14.35 -3.43
N CYS A 75 6.04 -13.49 -2.54
CA CYS A 75 5.36 -12.25 -2.91
C CYS A 75 5.56 -11.22 -1.80
N THR A 76 5.91 -10.01 -2.22
CA THR A 76 6.00 -8.86 -1.35
C THR A 76 4.96 -7.84 -1.78
N VAL A 77 4.19 -7.32 -0.83
CA VAL A 77 3.33 -6.16 -1.04
C VAL A 77 3.89 -5.00 -0.23
N ILE A 78 4.05 -3.85 -0.88
CA ILE A 78 4.47 -2.60 -0.26
C ILE A 78 3.24 -1.70 -0.20
N GLU A 79 2.82 -1.33 1.00
CA GLU A 79 1.79 -0.33 1.19
C GLU A 79 2.44 1.05 1.37
N ASP A 80 2.26 1.93 0.37
CA ASP A 80 2.81 3.28 0.38
C ASP A 80 1.73 4.28 0.82
N SER A 81 1.85 4.73 2.07
CA SER A 81 1.03 5.79 2.63
C SER A 81 1.87 6.72 3.50
N ILE A 82 1.23 7.76 4.03
CA ILE A 82 1.90 8.69 4.94
C ILE A 82 2.06 8.06 6.33
N PHE A 83 1.06 7.29 6.78
CA PHE A 83 0.97 6.61 8.09
C PHE A 83 1.64 7.39 9.23
N LEU A 84 1.15 8.62 9.46
CA LEU A 84 1.73 9.52 10.46
C LEU A 84 1.33 9.15 11.89
N ASP A 85 0.24 8.42 12.06
CA ASP A 85 -0.32 7.96 13.33
C ASP A 85 -0.04 6.47 13.58
N ASP A 86 0.13 6.10 14.87
CA ASP A 86 0.37 4.72 15.29
C ASP A 86 -0.87 3.84 15.13
N TYR A 87 -2.07 4.42 15.26
CA TYR A 87 -3.34 3.72 15.18
C TYR A 87 -3.45 2.82 13.95
N ARG A 88 -2.92 3.27 12.81
CA ARG A 88 -2.95 2.48 11.57
C ARG A 88 -1.88 1.39 11.56
N ARG A 89 -0.68 1.64 12.09
CA ARG A 89 0.36 0.62 12.22
C ARG A 89 -0.11 -0.56 13.07
N GLU A 90 -0.88 -0.29 14.12
CA GLU A 90 -1.46 -1.31 14.99
C GLU A 90 -2.60 -2.11 14.35
N TYR A 91 -3.26 -1.57 13.31
CA TYR A 91 -4.36 -2.28 12.62
C TYR A 91 -3.86 -3.28 11.57
N TYR A 92 -2.66 -3.05 11.00
CA TYR A 92 -2.02 -3.95 10.05
C TYR A 92 -1.11 -5.01 10.71
N MET A 93 -0.88 -4.92 12.02
CA MET A 93 -0.11 -5.89 12.85
C MET A 93 -1.05 -6.70 13.75
#